data_AF-A0A8B6GEB1-F1
#
_entry.id   AF-A0A8B6GEB1-F1
#
_cell.length_a   1.000
_cell.length_b   1.000
_cell.length_c   1.000
_cell.angle_alpha   90.00
_cell.angle_beta   90.00
_cell.angle_gamma   90.00
#
_symmetry.space_group_name_H-M   'P 1'
#
loop_
_entity.id
_entity.type
_entity.pdbx_description
1 polymer ?
#
loop_
_entity_poly.entity_id
_entity_poly.type
_entity_poly.pdbx_seq_one_letter_code
_entity_poly.pdbx_strand_id
1 'polypeptide(L)'
;MKMHKEHLKQASVQKYKEDAKHKEHVKQASIQKYADDDSHRCKVKQQTKTRRENLKEENKQITEVIRKFKDAVQKGPECVCSCCLRLFFEKQVLICKKGSYDNSIYDSCTTEKYKHTCTDDCNTHCAFEGTCRTSLWICYTCHRKMMKGKIPADSFSNGLMLEDVPLELKQLNAIEQQLIALNIPFMKIMALPKGGQKGVHGPVVCVPSDLKKVTTILPRSEDESLLLKVKLKRKLNYKGYEKYQFVKTKPFGASTCVFKG
;
A
#
# COMPACT_ATOMS: atom_id res chain seq x y z
N MET A 1 -47.82 8.69 -12.87
CA MET A 1 -47.61 7.55 -11.93
C MET A 1 -46.17 7.02 -11.85
N LYS A 2 -45.43 6.82 -12.96
CA LYS A 2 -44.03 6.32 -12.90
C LYS A 2 -43.06 7.28 -12.20
N MET A 3 -43.12 8.58 -12.49
CA MET A 3 -42.26 9.60 -11.86
C MET A 3 -42.42 9.67 -10.33
N HIS A 4 -43.65 9.58 -9.82
CA HIS A 4 -43.93 9.61 -8.39
C HIS A 4 -43.32 8.41 -7.64
N LYS A 5 -43.39 7.20 -8.23
CA LYS A 5 -42.73 6.01 -7.67
C LYS A 5 -41.21 6.16 -7.64
N GLU A 6 -40.63 6.78 -8.65
CA GLU A 6 -39.18 7.01 -8.72
C GLU A 6 -38.71 8.03 -7.67
N HIS A 7 -39.45 9.14 -7.51
CA HIS A 7 -39.19 10.12 -6.46
C HIS A 7 -39.28 9.51 -5.05
N LEU A 8 -40.27 8.66 -4.79
CA LEU A 8 -40.40 7.95 -3.51
C LEU A 8 -39.23 7.00 -3.24
N LYS A 9 -38.74 6.29 -4.27
CA LYS A 9 -37.54 5.44 -4.14
C LYS A 9 -36.30 6.28 -3.83
N GLN A 10 -36.09 7.37 -4.56
CA GLN A 10 -34.95 8.26 -4.34
C GLN A 10 -34.99 8.87 -2.93
N ALA A 11 -36.16 9.32 -2.48
CA ALA A 11 -36.36 9.81 -1.13
C ALA A 11 -36.07 8.75 -0.06
N SER A 12 -36.48 7.50 -0.28
CA SER A 12 -36.16 6.39 0.63
C SER A 12 -34.66 6.07 0.67
N VAL A 13 -33.98 6.09 -0.49
CA VAL A 13 -32.52 5.90 -0.58
C VAL A 13 -31.79 7.01 0.15
N GLN A 14 -32.21 8.26 -0.04
CA GLN A 14 -31.63 9.41 0.62
C GLN A 14 -31.84 9.33 2.14
N LYS A 15 -33.05 8.98 2.59
CA LYS A 15 -33.36 8.77 4.00
C LYS A 15 -32.48 7.68 4.63
N TYR A 16 -32.26 6.56 3.94
CA TYR A 16 -31.35 5.50 4.42
C TYR A 16 -29.88 5.96 4.50
N LYS A 17 -29.48 6.93 3.67
CA LYS A 17 -28.12 7.47 3.64
C LYS A 17 -27.87 8.46 4.78
N GLU A 18 -28.85 9.31 5.07
CA GLU A 18 -28.70 10.47 5.97
C GLU A 18 -29.16 10.18 7.41
N ASP A 19 -30.25 9.42 7.59
CA ASP A 19 -30.83 9.15 8.91
C ASP A 19 -30.25 7.86 9.51
N ALA A 20 -29.39 8.02 10.52
CA ALA A 20 -28.75 6.92 11.22
C ALA A 20 -29.75 6.00 11.95
N LYS A 21 -30.85 6.54 12.51
CA LYS A 21 -31.86 5.74 13.21
C LYS A 21 -32.67 4.91 12.23
N HIS A 22 -33.10 5.53 11.12
CA HIS A 22 -33.80 4.83 10.05
C HIS A 22 -32.93 3.73 9.43
N LYS A 23 -31.66 4.02 9.17
CA LYS A 23 -30.70 3.05 8.64
C LYS A 23 -30.53 1.84 9.56
N GLU A 24 -30.39 2.06 10.86
CA GLU A 24 -30.24 0.98 11.83
C GLU A 24 -31.53 0.15 11.93
N HIS A 25 -32.70 0.80 11.98
CA HIS A 25 -33.98 0.10 11.98
C HIS A 25 -34.15 -0.81 10.74
N VAL A 26 -33.81 -0.31 9.55
CA VAL A 26 -33.87 -1.10 8.31
C VAL A 26 -32.90 -2.29 8.33
N LYS A 27 -31.69 -2.13 8.88
CA LYS A 27 -30.74 -3.24 9.05
C LYS A 27 -31.28 -4.30 9.99
N GLN A 28 -31.79 -3.90 11.16
CA GLN A 28 -32.33 -4.82 12.16
C GLN A 28 -33.53 -5.57 11.60
N ALA A 29 -34.45 -4.89 10.91
CA ALA A 29 -35.57 -5.53 10.22
C ALA A 29 -35.11 -6.54 9.16
N SER A 30 -34.04 -6.23 8.40
CA SER A 30 -33.47 -7.17 7.43
C SER A 30 -32.84 -8.40 8.09
N ILE A 31 -32.17 -8.23 9.24
CA ILE A 31 -31.56 -9.33 10.00
C ILE A 31 -32.66 -10.25 10.55
N GLN A 32 -33.67 -9.66 11.20
CA GLN A 32 -34.82 -10.40 11.71
C GLN A 32 -35.54 -11.15 10.60
N LYS A 33 -35.83 -10.49 9.47
CA LYS A 33 -36.45 -11.15 8.31
C LYS A 33 -35.64 -12.34 7.81
N TYR A 34 -34.31 -12.26 7.81
CA TYR A 34 -33.47 -13.40 7.41
C TYR A 34 -33.47 -14.55 8.44
N ALA A 35 -33.61 -14.22 9.73
CA ALA A 35 -33.72 -15.21 10.81
C ALA A 35 -35.08 -15.93 10.78
N ASP A 36 -36.17 -15.19 10.61
CA ASP A 36 -37.53 -15.67 10.82
C ASP A 36 -38.18 -16.26 9.55
N ASP A 37 -37.88 -15.69 8.37
CA ASP A 37 -38.49 -16.12 7.10
C ASP A 37 -37.56 -17.07 6.33
N ASP A 38 -37.87 -18.37 6.39
CA ASP A 38 -37.11 -19.41 5.69
C ASP A 38 -37.16 -19.26 4.16
N SER A 39 -38.29 -18.82 3.59
CA SER A 39 -38.43 -18.58 2.15
C SER A 39 -37.52 -17.45 1.69
N HIS A 40 -37.48 -16.35 2.46
CA HIS A 40 -36.59 -15.24 2.20
C HIS A 40 -35.12 -15.67 2.31
N ARG A 41 -34.76 -16.39 3.37
CA ARG A 41 -33.39 -16.92 3.57
C ARG A 41 -32.96 -17.84 2.42
N CYS A 42 -33.84 -18.76 1.99
CA CYS A 42 -33.57 -19.66 0.87
C CYS A 42 -33.34 -18.88 -0.43
N LYS A 43 -34.18 -17.87 -0.73
CA LYS A 43 -34.01 -16.98 -1.89
C LYS A 43 -32.67 -16.23 -1.87
N VAL A 44 -32.28 -15.65 -0.73
CA VAL A 44 -31.00 -14.93 -0.59
C VAL A 44 -29.81 -15.88 -0.79
N LYS A 45 -29.87 -17.11 -0.24
CA LYS A 45 -28.85 -18.14 -0.46
C LYS A 45 -28.75 -18.53 -1.94
N GLN A 46 -29.88 -18.74 -2.60
CA GLN A 46 -29.93 -19.12 -4.01
C GLN A 46 -29.39 -17.99 -4.91
N GLN A 47 -29.79 -16.74 -4.69
CA GLN A 47 -29.25 -15.59 -5.42
C GLN A 47 -27.73 -15.46 -5.26
N THR A 48 -27.22 -15.68 -4.05
CA THR A 48 -25.78 -15.65 -3.80
C THR A 48 -25.06 -16.78 -4.53
N LYS A 49 -25.64 -17.99 -4.56
CA LYS A 49 -25.11 -19.15 -5.30
C LYS A 49 -25.08 -18.87 -6.80
N THR A 50 -26.19 -18.44 -7.39
CA THR A 50 -26.29 -18.09 -8.82
C THR A 50 -25.32 -16.97 -9.20
N ARG A 51 -25.18 -15.93 -8.36
CA ARG A 51 -24.19 -14.86 -8.60
C ARG A 51 -22.76 -15.41 -8.66
N ARG A 52 -22.40 -16.33 -7.77
CA ARG A 52 -21.07 -16.96 -7.77
C ARG A 52 -20.85 -17.84 -9.00
N GLU A 53 -21.87 -18.58 -9.43
CA GLU A 53 -21.84 -19.39 -10.64
C GLU A 53 -21.67 -18.53 -11.89
N ASN A 54 -22.45 -17.45 -12.02
CA ASN A 54 -22.32 -16.48 -13.12
C ASN A 54 -20.92 -15.84 -13.15
N LEU A 55 -20.38 -15.43 -12.01
CA LEU A 55 -19.01 -14.93 -11.94
C LEU A 55 -17.98 -15.97 -12.39
N LYS A 56 -18.19 -17.24 -12.02
CA LYS A 56 -17.31 -18.33 -12.43
C LYS A 56 -17.36 -18.54 -13.94
N GLU A 57 -18.54 -18.45 -14.54
CA GLU A 57 -18.73 -18.55 -15.99
C GLU A 57 -18.11 -17.37 -16.75
N GLU A 58 -18.37 -16.14 -16.30
CA GLU A 58 -17.74 -14.93 -16.84
C GLU A 58 -16.20 -15.04 -16.77
N ASN A 59 -15.67 -15.56 -15.66
CA ASN A 59 -14.23 -15.70 -15.47
C ASN A 59 -13.59 -16.82 -16.32
N LYS A 60 -14.36 -17.67 -17.00
CA LYS A 60 -13.81 -18.57 -18.03
C LYS A 60 -13.39 -17.80 -19.28
N GLN A 61 -14.02 -16.66 -19.56
CA GLN A 61 -13.65 -15.81 -20.68
C GLN A 61 -12.41 -14.99 -20.33
N ILE A 62 -11.24 -15.53 -20.68
CA ILE A 62 -9.95 -14.92 -20.33
C ILE A 62 -9.83 -13.47 -20.80
N THR A 63 -10.42 -13.12 -21.96
CA THR A 63 -10.43 -11.75 -22.50
C THR A 63 -11.11 -10.76 -21.55
N GLU A 64 -12.25 -11.15 -20.99
CA GLU A 64 -13.00 -10.31 -20.06
C GLU A 64 -12.28 -10.18 -18.71
N VAL A 65 -11.65 -11.27 -18.25
CA VAL A 65 -10.79 -11.24 -17.05
C VAL A 65 -9.60 -10.31 -17.26
N ILE A 66 -8.92 -10.38 -18.41
CA ILE A 66 -7.82 -9.49 -18.76
C ILE A 66 -8.30 -8.04 -18.82
N ARG A 67 -9.47 -7.78 -19.43
CA ARG A 67 -10.05 -6.44 -19.50
C ARG A 67 -10.34 -5.88 -18.11
N LYS A 68 -11.06 -6.61 -17.28
CA LYS A 68 -11.36 -6.25 -15.88
C LYS A 68 -10.08 -6.03 -15.06
N PHE A 69 -9.06 -6.86 -15.27
CA PHE A 69 -7.75 -6.70 -14.62
C PHE A 69 -7.07 -5.41 -15.06
N LYS A 70 -6.94 -5.18 -16.38
CA LYS A 70 -6.30 -3.97 -16.94
C LYS A 70 -6.99 -2.70 -16.47
N ASP A 71 -8.31 -2.68 -16.47
CA ASP A 71 -9.13 -1.57 -15.95
C ASP A 71 -8.87 -1.35 -14.45
N ALA A 72 -8.86 -2.43 -13.67
CA ALA A 72 -8.58 -2.41 -12.24
C ALA A 72 -7.15 -1.96 -11.86
N VAL A 73 -6.17 -2.12 -12.75
CA VAL A 73 -4.77 -1.72 -12.51
C VAL A 73 -4.35 -0.51 -13.35
N GLN A 74 -5.27 0.08 -14.11
CA GLN A 74 -4.99 1.24 -14.97
C GLN A 74 -4.40 2.39 -14.16
N LYS A 75 -5.00 2.64 -12.98
CA LYS A 75 -4.43 3.50 -11.94
C LYS A 75 -3.71 2.61 -10.94
N GLY A 76 -2.45 2.95 -10.64
CA GLY A 76 -1.66 2.24 -9.64
C GLY A 76 -2.25 2.39 -8.23
N PRO A 77 -1.67 1.72 -7.24
CA PRO A 77 -2.04 1.94 -5.84
C PRO A 77 -1.49 3.29 -5.36
N GLU A 78 -2.20 4.38 -5.66
CA GLU A 78 -1.80 5.75 -5.31
C GLU A 78 -2.38 6.24 -3.98
N CYS A 79 -3.41 5.55 -3.48
CA CYS A 79 -4.12 5.94 -2.27
C CYS A 79 -3.39 5.40 -1.04
N VAL A 80 -2.89 6.31 -0.20
CA VAL A 80 -2.21 5.98 1.07
C VAL A 80 -3.23 5.94 2.20
N CYS A 81 -3.30 4.83 2.93
CA CYS A 81 -4.14 4.74 4.12
C CYS A 81 -3.57 5.64 5.24
N SER A 82 -4.37 6.54 5.79
CA SER A 82 -3.97 7.46 6.86
C SER A 82 -3.66 6.78 8.19
N CYS A 83 -3.96 5.49 8.33
CA CYS A 83 -3.75 4.73 9.56
C CYS A 83 -2.59 3.74 9.50
N CYS A 84 -2.48 2.94 8.43
CA CYS A 84 -1.40 1.96 8.28
C CYS A 84 -0.31 2.38 7.28
N LEU A 85 -0.46 3.55 6.65
CA LEU A 85 0.50 4.16 5.71
C LEU A 85 0.87 3.30 4.48
N ARG A 86 0.12 2.21 4.24
CA ARG A 86 0.29 1.35 3.07
C ARG A 86 -0.42 1.95 1.85
N LEU A 87 0.10 1.61 0.67
CA LEU A 87 -0.46 1.97 -0.63
C LEU A 87 -1.58 0.99 -1.03
N PHE A 88 -2.66 1.53 -1.57
CA PHE A 88 -3.84 0.79 -2.01
C PHE A 88 -4.39 1.35 -3.32
N PHE A 89 -5.12 0.50 -4.06
CA PHE A 89 -5.95 0.97 -5.17
C PHE A 89 -7.17 1.72 -4.63
N GLU A 90 -7.70 2.68 -5.39
CA GLU A 90 -8.87 3.49 -5.01
C GLU A 90 -10.07 2.63 -4.55
N LYS A 91 -10.33 1.52 -5.26
CA LYS A 91 -11.40 0.56 -4.90
C LYS A 91 -11.20 -0.16 -3.55
N GLN A 92 -10.01 -0.10 -2.96
CA GLN A 92 -9.65 -0.77 -1.69
C GLN A 92 -9.68 0.17 -0.48
N VAL A 93 -10.01 1.44 -0.70
CA VAL A 93 -10.05 2.48 0.34
C VAL A 93 -11.39 3.19 0.37
N LEU A 94 -11.61 3.91 1.46
CA LEU A 94 -12.73 4.80 1.70
C LEU A 94 -12.19 6.19 2.06
N ILE A 95 -13.00 7.22 1.86
CA ILE A 95 -12.69 8.56 2.36
C ILE A 95 -12.69 8.50 3.90
N CYS A 96 -11.59 8.92 4.52
CA CYS A 96 -11.42 8.93 5.96
C CYS A 96 -12.05 10.19 6.54
N LYS A 97 -13.20 10.04 7.20
CA LYS A 97 -13.95 11.15 7.83
C LYS A 97 -13.83 11.06 9.34
N LYS A 98 -13.38 12.13 10.00
CA LYS A 98 -13.23 12.20 11.47
C LYS A 98 -14.49 11.75 12.22
N GLY A 99 -15.65 12.29 11.85
CA GLY A 99 -16.93 11.97 12.49
C GLY A 99 -17.44 10.52 12.31
N SER A 100 -16.70 9.64 11.62
CA SER A 100 -17.04 8.21 11.55
C SER A 100 -16.51 7.41 12.75
N TYR A 101 -15.59 7.98 13.55
CA TYR A 101 -14.89 7.24 14.59
C TYR A 101 -14.97 7.98 15.93
N ASP A 102 -14.62 7.28 17.00
CA ASP A 102 -14.31 7.91 18.28
C ASP A 102 -13.13 8.87 18.12
N ASN A 103 -13.21 10.05 18.75
CA ASN A 103 -12.21 11.11 18.59
C ASN A 103 -10.82 10.66 19.09
N SER A 104 -10.74 9.93 20.21
CA SER A 104 -9.46 9.47 20.76
C SER A 104 -8.76 8.47 19.83
N ILE A 105 -9.54 7.58 19.20
CA ILE A 105 -9.05 6.61 18.22
C ILE A 105 -8.64 7.31 16.93
N TYR A 106 -9.44 8.27 16.44
CA TYR A 106 -9.12 9.00 15.23
C TYR A 106 -7.80 9.78 15.37
N ASP A 107 -7.68 10.57 16.43
CA ASP A 107 -6.52 11.44 16.65
C ASP A 107 -5.24 10.63 16.90
N SER A 108 -5.33 9.46 17.53
CA SER A 108 -4.17 8.57 17.75
C SER A 108 -3.78 7.72 16.53
N CYS A 109 -4.72 7.39 15.63
CA CYS A 109 -4.50 6.41 14.58
C CYS A 109 -4.50 7.01 13.17
N THR A 110 -4.64 8.32 13.00
CA THR A 110 -4.67 8.95 11.67
C THR A 110 -3.62 10.04 11.52
N THR A 111 -3.09 10.18 10.31
CA THR A 111 -2.15 11.24 9.95
C THR A 111 -2.46 11.79 8.56
N GLU A 112 -2.18 13.07 8.37
CA GLU A 112 -2.27 13.74 7.07
C GLU A 112 -0.93 13.75 6.29
N LYS A 113 0.12 13.03 6.76
CA LYS A 113 1.49 13.03 6.18
C LYS A 113 1.53 12.91 4.65
N TYR A 114 0.62 12.13 4.05
CA TYR A 114 0.59 11.86 2.61
C TYR A 114 -0.55 12.53 1.85
N LYS A 115 -1.34 13.35 2.54
CA LYS A 115 -2.37 14.19 1.91
C LYS A 115 -1.71 15.46 1.43
N HIS A 116 -1.89 15.75 0.15
CA HIS A 116 -1.46 17.01 -0.44
C HIS A 116 -2.48 18.10 -0.09
N THR A 117 -1.97 19.24 0.34
CA THR A 117 -2.72 20.49 0.50
C THR A 117 -2.08 21.50 -0.44
N CYS A 118 -2.86 22.12 -1.33
CA CYS A 118 -2.33 23.12 -2.24
C CYS A 118 -1.79 24.32 -1.45
N THR A 119 -0.57 24.72 -1.76
CA THR A 119 0.11 25.92 -1.23
C THR A 119 0.38 26.90 -2.38
N ASP A 120 0.93 28.08 -2.07
CA ASP A 120 1.27 29.10 -3.08
C ASP A 120 2.30 28.60 -4.11
N ASP A 121 3.05 27.54 -3.78
CA ASP A 121 3.99 26.87 -4.70
C ASP A 121 3.29 25.96 -5.73
N CYS A 122 1.98 25.74 -5.59
CA CYS A 122 1.21 24.94 -6.53
C CYS A 122 0.82 25.77 -7.74
N ASN A 123 1.01 25.21 -8.94
CA ASN A 123 0.55 25.83 -10.17
C ASN A 123 -0.99 25.93 -10.20
N THR A 124 -1.54 26.77 -11.09
CA THR A 124 -3.00 26.95 -11.28
C THR A 124 -3.75 25.63 -11.53
N HIS A 125 -3.08 24.65 -12.14
CA HIS A 125 -3.49 23.24 -12.15
C HIS A 125 -2.50 22.43 -11.32
N CYS A 126 -2.92 22.06 -10.11
CA CYS A 126 -2.09 21.28 -9.21
C CYS A 126 -1.82 19.90 -9.82
N ALA A 127 -0.56 19.46 -9.83
CA ALA A 127 -0.17 18.14 -10.34
C ALA A 127 -0.84 16.96 -9.63
N PHE A 128 -1.40 17.20 -8.44
CA PHE A 128 -2.13 16.20 -7.66
C PHE A 128 -3.64 16.26 -7.87
N GLU A 129 -4.16 17.24 -8.62
CA GLU A 129 -5.58 17.35 -8.92
C GLU A 129 -6.12 16.07 -9.59
N GLY A 130 -7.27 15.58 -9.12
CA GLY A 130 -7.85 14.32 -9.59
C GLY A 130 -7.12 13.04 -9.15
N THR A 131 -6.05 13.14 -8.35
CA THR A 131 -5.34 11.98 -7.78
C THR A 131 -5.82 11.65 -6.37
N CYS A 132 -5.47 10.44 -5.91
CA CYS A 132 -5.68 10.03 -4.53
C CYS A 132 -5.03 10.97 -3.49
N ARG A 133 -4.05 11.81 -3.84
CA ARG A 133 -3.35 12.65 -2.86
C ARG A 133 -4.17 13.83 -2.34
N THR A 134 -5.25 14.20 -3.00
CA THR A 134 -6.11 15.33 -2.62
C THR A 134 -7.02 15.04 -1.42
N SER A 135 -7.16 13.77 -1.05
CA SER A 135 -8.10 13.32 -0.03
C SER A 135 -7.43 12.45 1.02
N LEU A 136 -8.00 12.43 2.22
CA LEU A 136 -7.59 11.52 3.27
C LEU A 136 -8.27 10.16 3.06
N TRP A 137 -7.49 9.08 2.93
CA TRP A 137 -8.01 7.74 2.66
C TRP A 137 -7.78 6.78 3.82
N ILE A 138 -8.62 5.76 3.93
CA ILE A 138 -8.46 4.67 4.89
C ILE A 138 -8.82 3.33 4.25
N CYS A 139 -8.00 2.30 4.47
CA CYS A 139 -8.31 0.97 3.95
C CYS A 139 -9.46 0.30 4.73
N TYR A 140 -10.19 -0.61 4.09
CA TYR A 140 -11.32 -1.32 4.72
C TYR A 140 -10.96 -2.03 6.03
N THR A 141 -9.73 -2.50 6.19
CA THR A 141 -9.29 -3.18 7.41
C THR A 141 -9.14 -2.20 8.57
N CYS A 142 -8.46 -1.07 8.36
CA CYS A 142 -8.30 -0.04 9.39
C CYS A 142 -9.66 0.57 9.74
N HIS A 143 -10.47 0.92 8.73
CA HIS A 143 -11.82 1.45 8.91
C HIS A 143 -12.66 0.54 9.81
N ARG A 144 -12.76 -0.76 9.50
CA ARG A 144 -13.56 -1.70 10.31
C ARG A 144 -13.07 -1.85 11.75
N LYS A 145 -11.76 -1.74 12.00
CA LYS A 145 -11.20 -1.84 13.35
C LYS A 145 -11.45 -0.56 14.14
N MET A 146 -11.22 0.61 13.54
CA MET A 146 -11.47 1.92 14.16
C MET A 146 -12.96 2.16 14.45
N MET A 147 -13.86 1.74 13.55
CA MET A 147 -15.32 1.78 13.78
C MET A 147 -15.75 0.98 15.03
N LYS A 148 -14.94 0.00 15.45
CA LYS A 148 -15.18 -0.81 16.66
C LYS A 148 -14.45 -0.25 17.89
N GLY A 149 -13.90 0.97 17.80
CA GLY A 149 -13.10 1.58 18.87
C GLY A 149 -11.74 0.89 19.10
N LYS A 150 -11.22 0.15 18.12
CA LYS A 150 -9.95 -0.59 18.25
C LYS A 150 -8.87 0.02 17.37
N ILE A 151 -7.67 0.14 17.93
CA ILE A 151 -6.45 0.50 17.19
C ILE A 151 -6.09 -0.64 16.24
N PRO A 152 -5.93 -0.40 14.93
CA PRO A 152 -5.46 -1.42 14.00
C PRO A 152 -4.06 -1.89 14.34
N ALA A 153 -3.81 -3.21 14.38
CA ALA A 153 -2.48 -3.78 14.59
C ALA A 153 -1.42 -3.19 13.64
N ASP A 154 -1.77 -3.01 12.37
CA ASP A 154 -0.91 -2.44 11.33
C ASP A 154 -0.83 -0.90 11.38
N SER A 155 -1.36 -0.24 12.43
CA SER A 155 -1.35 1.22 12.52
C SER A 155 0.06 1.74 12.75
N PHE A 156 0.37 2.91 12.17
CA PHE A 156 1.64 3.60 12.42
C PHE A 156 1.87 3.86 13.92
N SER A 157 0.80 4.05 14.69
CA SER A 157 0.87 4.31 16.13
C SER A 157 1.41 3.13 16.94
N ASN A 158 1.43 1.92 16.37
CA ASN A 158 2.04 0.74 16.99
C ASN A 158 3.54 0.59 16.64
N GLY A 159 4.26 1.70 16.40
CA GLY A 159 5.68 1.65 16.01
C GLY A 159 5.92 1.16 14.58
N LEU A 160 4.89 1.22 13.72
CA LEU A 160 4.99 0.89 12.29
C LEU A 160 5.10 2.15 11.40
N MET A 161 5.36 3.31 12.01
CA MET A 161 5.64 4.54 11.29
C MET A 161 6.90 4.35 10.43
N LEU A 162 6.82 4.79 9.17
CA LEU A 162 7.98 4.85 8.31
C LEU A 162 8.72 6.16 8.56
N GLU A 163 9.93 6.05 9.11
CA GLU A 163 10.87 7.16 9.19
C GLU A 163 11.31 7.58 7.79
N ASP A 164 11.61 8.87 7.64
CA ASP A 164 12.13 9.36 6.37
C ASP A 164 13.54 8.82 6.17
N VAL A 165 13.83 8.37 4.95
CA VAL A 165 15.17 7.88 4.63
C VAL A 165 16.17 9.02 4.90
N PRO A 166 17.19 8.80 5.76
CA PRO A 166 18.21 9.78 6.06
C PRO A 166 18.85 10.34 4.79
N LEU A 167 19.23 11.62 4.82
CA LEU A 167 19.79 12.29 3.63
C LEU A 167 21.03 11.58 3.12
N GLU A 168 21.83 11.05 4.06
CA GLU A 168 23.05 10.29 3.82
C GLU A 168 22.80 9.05 2.98
N LEU A 169 21.62 8.42 3.14
CA LEU A 169 21.22 7.22 2.38
C LEU A 169 20.54 7.57 1.05
N LYS A 170 19.81 8.70 0.99
CA LYS A 170 19.09 9.14 -0.23
C LYS A 170 20.01 9.42 -1.41
N GLN A 171 21.22 9.90 -1.13
CA GLN A 171 22.20 10.27 -2.14
C GLN A 171 23.09 9.11 -2.62
N LEU A 172 22.98 7.93 -2.01
CA LEU A 172 23.81 6.79 -2.36
C LEU A 172 23.36 6.19 -3.70
N ASN A 173 24.33 5.84 -4.53
CA ASN A 173 24.08 5.09 -5.75
C ASN A 173 23.77 3.60 -5.47
N ALA A 174 23.33 2.87 -6.49
CA ALA A 174 22.89 1.48 -6.34
C ALA A 174 24.01 0.51 -5.88
N ILE A 175 25.29 0.81 -6.13
CA ILE A 175 26.41 0.01 -5.62
C ILE A 175 26.69 0.38 -4.16
N GLU A 176 26.73 1.68 -3.84
CA GLU A 176 26.91 2.18 -2.48
C GLU A 176 25.86 1.62 -1.52
N GLN A 177 24.58 1.68 -1.90
CA GLN A 177 23.48 1.07 -1.14
C GLN A 177 23.68 -0.43 -0.93
N GLN A 178 24.19 -1.15 -1.94
CA GLN A 178 24.44 -2.59 -1.84
C GLN A 178 25.65 -2.92 -0.97
N LEU A 179 26.66 -2.06 -0.92
CA LEU A 179 27.86 -2.23 -0.08
C LEU A 179 27.56 -2.04 1.41
N ILE A 180 26.62 -1.17 1.75
CA ILE A 180 26.20 -0.94 3.14
C ILE A 180 24.98 -1.78 3.56
N ALA A 181 24.39 -2.54 2.64
CA ALA A 181 23.23 -3.36 2.93
C ALA A 181 23.58 -4.43 3.98
N LEU A 182 22.86 -4.44 5.10
CA LEU A 182 23.07 -5.40 6.18
C LEU A 182 22.87 -6.86 5.74
N ASN A 183 21.97 -7.08 4.78
CA ASN A 183 21.66 -8.39 4.22
C ASN A 183 21.56 -8.30 2.70
N ILE A 184 22.23 -9.21 1.99
CA ILE A 184 22.14 -9.33 0.53
C ILE A 184 21.27 -10.53 0.20
N PRO A 185 20.10 -10.33 -0.43
CA PRO A 185 19.22 -11.43 -0.80
C PRO A 185 19.71 -12.08 -2.10
N PHE A 186 19.93 -13.39 -2.05
CA PHE A 186 20.16 -14.23 -3.22
C PHE A 186 18.85 -14.90 -3.60
N MET A 187 18.30 -14.51 -4.75
CA MET A 187 17.04 -15.05 -5.27
C MET A 187 17.15 -15.32 -6.77
N LYS A 188 16.54 -16.42 -7.22
CA LYS A 188 16.44 -16.74 -8.64
C LYS A 188 15.11 -16.22 -9.18
N ILE A 189 15.16 -15.16 -9.99
CA ILE A 189 13.98 -14.62 -10.66
C ILE A 189 13.82 -15.32 -12.01
N MET A 190 12.69 -15.98 -12.24
CA MET A 190 12.37 -16.64 -13.51
C MET A 190 11.05 -16.13 -14.08
N ALA A 191 10.90 -16.19 -15.40
CA ALA A 191 9.60 -15.98 -16.02
C ALA A 191 8.67 -17.14 -15.61
N LEU A 192 7.47 -16.82 -15.10
CA LEU A 192 6.49 -17.84 -14.80
C LEU A 192 5.88 -18.38 -16.11
N PRO A 193 5.49 -19.67 -16.18
CA PRO A 193 5.05 -20.32 -17.43
C PRO A 193 3.87 -19.64 -18.13
N LYS A 194 3.07 -18.84 -17.42
CA LYS A 194 1.90 -18.13 -17.96
C LYS A 194 1.85 -16.71 -17.43
N GLY A 195 1.61 -15.73 -18.32
CA GLY A 195 1.21 -14.37 -17.94
C GLY A 195 2.32 -13.30 -17.89
N GLY A 196 3.53 -13.58 -18.39
CA GLY A 196 4.61 -12.56 -18.50
C GLY A 196 5.14 -12.02 -17.16
N GLN A 197 4.66 -12.56 -16.04
CA GLN A 197 5.10 -12.20 -14.70
C GLN A 197 6.40 -12.92 -14.36
N LYS A 198 7.27 -12.23 -13.60
CA LYS A 198 8.48 -12.82 -13.04
C LYS A 198 8.18 -13.30 -11.61
N GLY A 199 8.60 -14.52 -11.29
CA GLY A 199 8.46 -15.10 -9.96
C GLY A 199 9.81 -15.48 -9.38
N VAL A 200 9.89 -15.53 -8.06
CA VAL A 200 11.04 -16.10 -7.35
C VAL A 200 10.92 -17.63 -7.38
N HIS A 201 11.97 -18.32 -7.80
CA HIS A 201 12.04 -19.76 -7.86
C HIS A 201 12.98 -20.32 -6.79
N GLY A 202 12.45 -21.18 -5.93
CA GLY A 202 13.19 -21.78 -4.82
C GLY A 202 13.34 -20.84 -3.62
N PRO A 203 14.20 -21.20 -2.64
CA PRO A 203 14.42 -20.40 -1.45
C PRO A 203 15.15 -19.09 -1.77
N VAL A 204 14.81 -18.02 -1.04
CA VAL A 204 15.59 -16.79 -0.96
C VAL A 204 16.57 -16.92 0.19
N VAL A 205 17.86 -16.78 -0.09
CA VAL A 205 18.90 -16.84 0.94
C VAL A 205 19.39 -15.43 1.22
N CYS A 206 19.11 -14.91 2.42
CA CYS A 206 19.64 -13.63 2.87
C CYS A 206 21.00 -13.86 3.55
N VAL A 207 22.07 -13.36 2.96
CA VAL A 207 23.42 -13.47 3.52
C VAL A 207 23.75 -12.16 4.25
N PRO A 208 24.14 -12.20 5.53
CA PRO A 208 24.56 -10.99 6.24
C PRO A 208 25.86 -10.45 5.64
N SER A 209 25.92 -9.13 5.48
CA SER A 209 27.11 -8.45 4.98
C SER A 209 28.08 -8.12 6.11
N ASP A 210 29.38 -8.34 5.86
CA ASP A 210 30.45 -7.95 6.77
C ASP A 210 30.85 -6.48 6.53
N LEU A 211 30.14 -5.56 7.19
CA LEU A 211 30.41 -4.12 7.06
C LEU A 211 31.81 -3.73 7.55
N LYS A 212 32.43 -4.50 8.45
CA LYS A 212 33.79 -4.21 8.92
C LYS A 212 34.78 -4.39 7.79
N LYS A 213 34.64 -5.43 6.96
CA LYS A 213 35.48 -5.60 5.76
C LYS A 213 35.30 -4.46 4.77
N VAL A 214 34.06 -4.08 4.48
CA VAL A 214 33.78 -2.99 3.52
C VAL A 214 34.40 -1.67 3.98
N THR A 215 34.20 -1.31 5.25
CA THR A 215 34.75 -0.07 5.85
C THR A 215 36.28 -0.10 6.03
N THR A 216 36.90 -1.28 6.07
CA THR A 216 38.36 -1.44 6.15
C THR A 216 39.01 -1.39 4.76
N ILE A 217 38.38 -1.99 3.75
CA ILE A 217 38.90 -2.11 2.38
C ILE A 217 38.69 -0.81 1.60
N LEU A 218 37.55 -0.14 1.78
CA LEU A 218 37.31 1.15 1.14
C LEU A 218 38.07 2.22 1.91
N PRO A 219 39.11 2.86 1.32
CA PRO A 219 39.87 3.91 1.99
C PRO A 219 38.93 5.03 2.44
N ARG A 220 38.97 5.34 3.73
CA ARG A 220 38.34 6.53 4.31
C ARG A 220 39.27 7.70 4.05
N SER A 221 39.19 8.27 2.85
CA SER A 221 39.94 9.49 2.53
C SER A 221 39.18 10.72 3.05
N GLU A 222 39.92 11.72 3.53
CA GLU A 222 39.37 13.03 3.89
C GLU A 222 39.01 13.86 2.65
N ASP A 223 39.63 13.53 1.50
CA ASP A 223 39.38 14.19 0.22
C ASP A 223 38.04 13.75 -0.41
N GLU A 224 37.14 14.72 -0.56
CA GLU A 224 35.81 14.54 -1.16
C GLU A 224 35.84 14.17 -2.65
N SER A 225 37.00 14.28 -3.30
CA SER A 225 37.19 14.09 -4.74
C SER A 225 37.57 12.65 -5.13
N LEU A 226 37.86 11.77 -4.17
CA LEU A 226 38.30 10.41 -4.45
C LEU A 226 37.14 9.49 -4.82
N LEU A 227 37.04 9.19 -6.12
CA LEU A 227 36.10 8.22 -6.70
C LEU A 227 36.78 6.87 -6.90
N LEU A 228 36.29 5.84 -6.21
CA LEU A 228 36.74 4.46 -6.37
C LEU A 228 35.93 3.73 -7.43
N LYS A 229 36.64 3.13 -8.38
CA LYS A 229 36.05 2.33 -9.43
C LYS A 229 35.76 0.91 -8.91
N VAL A 230 34.48 0.60 -8.63
CA VAL A 230 34.06 -0.68 -8.03
C VAL A 230 33.36 -1.58 -9.04
N LYS A 231 33.76 -2.86 -9.08
CA LYS A 231 33.13 -3.93 -9.86
C LYS A 231 32.55 -4.98 -8.91
N LEU A 232 31.23 -5.13 -8.91
CA LEU A 232 30.58 -6.23 -8.21
C LEU A 232 30.52 -7.44 -9.14
N LYS A 233 31.12 -8.55 -8.69
CA LYS A 233 31.15 -9.82 -9.42
C LYS A 233 30.45 -10.90 -8.61
N ARG A 234 29.81 -11.84 -9.30
CA ARG A 234 29.25 -13.06 -8.68
C ARG A 234 30.33 -13.95 -8.10
N LYS A 235 31.48 -14.04 -8.79
CA LYS A 235 32.71 -14.70 -8.33
C LYS A 235 33.91 -13.88 -8.79
N LEU A 236 34.93 -13.76 -7.94
CA LEU A 236 36.11 -12.91 -8.23
C LEU A 236 36.87 -13.38 -9.49
N ASN A 237 36.91 -14.69 -9.73
CA ASN A 237 37.55 -15.32 -10.89
C ASN A 237 36.79 -15.09 -12.21
N TYR A 238 35.55 -14.59 -12.20
CA TYR A 238 34.82 -14.32 -13.44
C TYR A 238 35.36 -13.07 -14.12
N LYS A 239 35.49 -13.11 -15.46
CA LYS A 239 35.91 -11.94 -16.26
C LYS A 239 34.85 -10.83 -16.23
N GLY A 240 33.57 -11.21 -16.33
CA GLY A 240 32.44 -10.28 -16.28
C GLY A 240 32.15 -9.71 -14.89
N TYR A 241 31.40 -8.62 -14.87
CA TYR A 241 30.86 -7.98 -13.66
C TYR A 241 29.35 -7.82 -13.80
N GLU A 242 28.65 -7.86 -12.66
CA GLU A 242 27.19 -7.65 -12.61
C GLU A 242 26.85 -6.16 -12.53
N LYS A 243 27.59 -5.41 -11.72
CA LYS A 243 27.48 -3.96 -11.61
C LYS A 243 28.85 -3.32 -11.62
N TYR A 244 28.93 -2.13 -12.21
CA TYR A 244 30.15 -1.38 -12.33
C TYR A 244 29.87 0.12 -12.29
N GLN A 245 30.28 0.77 -11.20
CA GLN A 245 30.07 2.20 -10.94
C GLN A 245 31.21 2.76 -10.08
N PHE A 246 31.29 4.08 -10.01
CA PHE A 246 32.17 4.78 -9.08
C PHE A 246 31.51 4.92 -7.71
N VAL A 247 32.30 4.80 -6.65
CA VAL A 247 31.89 4.89 -5.25
C VAL A 247 32.66 6.03 -4.59
N LYS A 248 31.96 6.88 -3.84
CA LYS A 248 32.57 7.96 -3.06
C LYS A 248 33.20 7.42 -1.78
N THR A 249 34.32 7.99 -1.36
CA THR A 249 35.15 7.47 -0.25
C THR A 249 34.89 8.09 1.12
N LYS A 250 34.11 9.18 1.19
CA LYS A 250 33.79 9.85 2.46
C LYS A 250 32.56 9.22 3.14
N PRO A 251 32.62 8.90 4.45
CA PRO A 251 31.41 8.70 5.24
C PRO A 251 30.75 10.06 5.47
N PHE A 252 29.50 10.20 5.04
CA PHE A 252 28.71 11.36 5.40
C PHE A 252 28.43 11.33 6.90
N GLY A 253 28.98 12.31 7.64
CA GLY A 253 28.65 12.59 9.03
C GLY A 253 29.08 11.50 10.01
N ALA A 254 30.10 11.78 10.82
CA ALA A 254 30.26 11.16 12.13
C ALA A 254 29.12 11.59 13.05
N SER A 255 27.89 11.14 12.78
CA SER A 255 26.84 11.06 13.76
C SER A 255 26.93 9.66 14.32
N THR A 256 27.41 9.55 15.55
CA THR A 256 27.40 8.33 16.35
C THR A 256 25.97 7.78 16.41
N CYS A 257 25.59 6.93 15.45
CA CYS A 257 24.45 6.04 15.59
C CYS A 257 24.85 4.98 16.62
N VAL A 258 24.74 5.34 17.89
CA VAL A 258 24.71 4.37 18.97
C VAL A 258 23.42 3.59 18.81
N PHE A 259 23.49 2.45 18.13
CA PHE A 259 22.49 1.40 18.28
C PHE A 259 22.57 0.93 19.73
N LYS A 260 21.78 1.52 20.63
CA LYS A 260 21.45 0.90 21.90
C LYS A 260 20.52 -0.28 21.57
N GLY A 261 21.03 -1.49 21.79
CA GLY A 261 20.21 -2.69 21.85
C GLY A 261 19.28 -2.69 23.05
#